data_AF-A0A926JAS1-F1
#
_entry.id   AF-A0A926JAS1-F1
#
_cell.length_a   1.000
_cell.length_b   1.000
_cell.length_c   1.000
_cell.angle_alpha   90.00
_cell.angle_beta   90.00
_cell.angle_gamma   90.00
#
_symmetry.space_group_name_H-M   'P 1'
#
loop_
_entity.id
_entity.type
_entity.pdbx_description
1 polymer ?
#
loop_
_entity_poly.entity_id
_entity_poly.type
_entity_poly.pdbx_seq_one_letter_code
_entity_poly.pdbx_strand_id
1 'polypeptide(L)'
;MTSISFVAVIAPLAACSNRVVSETPWFRQSVMDERPKFRDGVWRVEDPRCKVKETKPVERWPVCASWGYLRHNQSLTPQWIEEGKGRNRRRTYGAWSVTESVLVSGDPVIRQSNDCSLAAESVASDGNAEGAPPDSSVPAREVGLPAPIQQPHVNFCYEAVRATAFDGMGSITAAETWPVLCGPWPLEGGNVTDRPWQGLSIVGDNCNATSEAALREAARRSREVVPVVSVHWVRDGYR
;
A
#
# COMPACT_ATOMS: atom_id res chain seq x y z
N MET A 1 5.26 -1.54 -49.36
CA MET A 1 4.30 -1.29 -48.26
C MET A 1 5.07 -1.40 -46.95
N THR A 2 5.50 -0.27 -46.40
CA THR A 2 6.34 -0.20 -45.19
C THR A 2 5.43 -0.05 -43.98
N SER A 3 5.28 -1.11 -43.18
CA SER A 3 4.56 -1.05 -41.91
C SER A 3 5.35 -0.21 -40.91
N ILE A 4 4.77 0.91 -40.49
CA ILE A 4 5.27 1.73 -39.38
C ILE A 4 4.72 1.10 -38.10
N SER A 5 5.58 0.36 -37.39
CA SER A 5 5.27 -0.11 -36.03
C SER A 5 5.36 1.07 -35.07
N PHE A 6 4.22 1.49 -34.52
CA PHE A 6 4.19 2.40 -33.39
C PHE A 6 4.64 1.66 -32.13
N VAL A 7 5.83 1.99 -31.63
CA VAL A 7 6.26 1.61 -30.29
C VAL A 7 5.53 2.53 -29.31
N ALA A 8 4.48 2.01 -28.67
CA ALA A 8 3.83 2.68 -27.55
C ALA A 8 4.78 2.65 -26.35
N VAL A 9 5.42 3.78 -26.08
CA VAL A 9 6.22 3.98 -24.87
C VAL A 9 5.24 4.11 -23.70
N ILE A 10 5.12 3.05 -22.90
CA ILE A 10 4.41 3.08 -21.63
C ILE A 10 5.28 3.88 -20.67
N ALA A 11 4.89 5.12 -20.37
CA ALA A 11 5.56 5.92 -19.35
C ALA A 11 5.38 5.22 -17.98
N PRO A 12 6.44 5.07 -17.17
CA PRO A 12 6.31 4.55 -15.83
C PRO A 12 5.44 5.53 -15.02
N LEU A 13 4.28 5.06 -14.58
CA LEU A 13 3.42 5.78 -13.64
C LEU A 13 4.24 5.99 -12.37
N ALA A 14 4.74 7.21 -12.16
CA ALA A 14 5.32 7.64 -10.89
C ALA A 14 4.20 7.62 -9.84
N ALA A 15 3.96 6.43 -9.30
CA ALA A 15 2.97 6.15 -8.31
C ALA A 15 3.21 7.02 -7.05
N CYS A 16 2.13 7.67 -6.60
CA CYS A 16 1.94 8.27 -5.27
C CYS A 16 2.42 9.70 -4.97
N SER A 17 2.37 10.65 -5.89
CA SER A 17 2.77 12.04 -5.57
C SER A 17 1.65 12.93 -5.00
N ASN A 18 0.37 12.73 -5.35
CA ASN A 18 -0.71 13.55 -4.80
C ASN A 18 -1.17 13.16 -3.38
N ARG A 19 -0.34 12.47 -2.59
CA ARG A 19 -0.66 12.04 -1.22
C ARG A 19 -0.04 12.97 -0.18
N VAL A 20 -0.69 13.06 0.98
CA VAL A 20 -0.05 13.67 2.14
C VAL A 20 0.95 12.68 2.72
N VAL A 21 2.19 13.15 2.91
CA VAL A 21 3.30 12.40 3.48
C VAL A 21 4.01 13.22 4.56
N SER A 22 4.91 12.59 5.30
CA SER A 22 5.84 13.29 6.19
C SER A 22 7.13 12.49 6.42
N GLU A 23 8.24 13.17 6.69
CA GLU A 23 9.52 12.52 7.02
C GLU A 23 9.55 11.96 8.45
N THR A 24 8.74 12.54 9.34
CA THR A 24 8.61 12.10 10.73
C THR A 24 7.15 11.72 11.01
N PRO A 25 6.90 10.76 11.92
CA PRO A 25 5.54 10.35 12.23
C PRO A 25 4.82 11.49 12.96
N TRP A 26 3.65 11.91 12.46
CA TRP A 26 2.78 12.85 13.17
C TRP A 26 2.25 12.27 14.48
N PHE A 27 2.02 10.96 14.48
CA PHE A 27 1.46 10.25 15.61
C PHE A 27 2.48 9.29 16.21
N ARG A 28 2.78 9.50 17.50
CA ARG A 28 3.67 8.61 18.26
C ARG A 28 2.93 7.34 18.70
N GLN A 29 3.67 6.25 18.86
CA GLN A 29 3.17 4.97 19.38
C GLN A 29 2.79 5.05 20.88
N SER A 30 3.29 6.00 21.65
CA SER A 30 3.07 6.06 23.12
C SER A 30 1.62 6.36 23.56
N VAL A 31 0.65 6.33 22.65
CA VAL A 31 -0.78 6.53 22.94
C VAL A 31 -1.63 5.34 22.45
N MET A 32 -1.05 4.15 22.26
CA MET A 32 -1.71 3.00 21.60
C MET A 32 -2.85 2.35 22.41
N ASP A 33 -2.81 2.40 23.75
CA ASP A 33 -3.66 1.53 24.59
C ASP A 33 -5.16 1.88 24.54
N GLU A 34 -5.53 3.08 24.09
CA GLU A 34 -6.92 3.55 24.01
C GLU A 34 -7.45 3.69 22.58
N ARG A 35 -6.72 3.16 21.58
CA ARG A 35 -7.04 3.41 20.17
C ARG A 35 -7.91 2.31 19.57
N PRO A 36 -8.74 2.66 18.56
CA PRO A 36 -9.30 1.67 17.66
C PRO A 36 -8.18 0.80 17.11
N LYS A 37 -8.40 -0.51 17.07
CA LYS A 37 -7.47 -1.48 16.47
C LYS A 37 -8.21 -2.32 15.46
N PHE A 38 -7.53 -2.69 14.37
CA PHE A 38 -8.03 -3.77 13.53
C PHE A 38 -7.92 -5.10 14.28
N ARG A 39 -8.88 -5.99 14.06
CA ARG A 39 -8.74 -7.37 14.50
C ARG A 39 -7.57 -8.03 13.75
N ASP A 40 -6.70 -8.72 14.48
CA ASP A 40 -5.63 -9.51 13.88
C ASP A 40 -6.22 -10.65 13.03
N GLY A 41 -5.60 -10.94 11.89
CA GLY A 41 -6.12 -11.96 10.97
C GLY A 41 -5.95 -11.61 9.50
N VAL A 42 -6.56 -12.44 8.65
CA VAL A 42 -6.64 -12.20 7.21
C VAL A 42 -7.74 -11.17 6.94
N TRP A 43 -7.39 -10.14 6.19
CA TRP A 43 -8.29 -9.11 5.69
C TRP A 43 -8.40 -9.20 4.18
N ARG A 44 -9.59 -8.91 3.65
CA ARG A 44 -9.87 -8.87 2.21
C ARG A 44 -10.41 -7.51 1.82
N VAL A 45 -10.04 -7.06 0.63
CA VAL A 45 -10.73 -5.99 -0.07
C VAL A 45 -11.98 -6.54 -0.76
N GLU A 46 -13.09 -5.86 -0.61
CA GLU A 46 -14.33 -6.21 -1.30
C GLU A 46 -14.27 -5.80 -2.77
N ASP A 47 -14.39 -6.78 -3.66
CA ASP A 47 -14.67 -6.58 -5.09
C ASP A 47 -15.91 -7.40 -5.46
N PRO A 48 -17.02 -6.76 -5.86
CA PRO A 48 -18.27 -7.47 -6.17
C PRO A 48 -18.13 -8.49 -7.31
N ARG A 49 -17.12 -8.31 -8.18
CA ARG A 49 -16.82 -9.18 -9.32
C ARG A 49 -15.92 -10.36 -8.93
N CYS A 50 -15.21 -10.28 -7.81
CA CYS A 50 -14.28 -11.32 -7.39
C CYS A 50 -14.96 -12.34 -6.46
N LYS A 51 -15.24 -13.53 -6.97
CA LYS A 51 -15.83 -14.62 -6.17
C LYS A 51 -14.75 -15.42 -5.44
N VAL A 52 -14.59 -15.14 -4.14
CA VAL A 52 -13.57 -15.77 -3.30
C VAL A 52 -14.19 -16.81 -2.38
N LYS A 53 -13.60 -18.02 -2.34
CA LYS A 53 -13.93 -19.03 -1.34
C LYS A 53 -13.07 -18.81 -0.09
N GLU A 54 -13.54 -17.95 0.82
CA GLU A 54 -12.83 -17.54 2.04
C GLU A 54 -12.44 -18.71 2.96
N THR A 55 -13.09 -19.87 2.85
CA THR A 55 -12.71 -21.07 3.62
C THR A 55 -11.44 -21.75 3.09
N LYS A 56 -10.86 -21.27 1.99
CA LYS A 56 -9.60 -21.80 1.44
C LYS A 56 -8.40 -20.96 1.92
N PRO A 57 -7.19 -21.55 1.95
CA PRO A 57 -5.96 -20.77 2.12
C PRO A 57 -5.86 -19.65 1.09
N VAL A 58 -5.28 -18.50 1.48
CA VAL A 58 -5.21 -17.30 0.64
C VAL A 58 -4.42 -17.55 -0.65
N GLU A 59 -3.48 -18.49 -0.65
CA GLU A 59 -2.71 -18.91 -1.82
C GLU A 59 -3.56 -19.61 -2.88
N ARG A 60 -4.78 -20.03 -2.52
CA ARG A 60 -5.76 -20.61 -3.44
C ARG A 60 -6.89 -19.65 -3.80
N TRP A 61 -6.83 -18.40 -3.35
CA TRP A 61 -7.78 -17.38 -3.76
C TRP A 61 -7.52 -16.99 -5.22
N PRO A 62 -8.57 -16.55 -5.96
CA PRO A 62 -8.39 -16.09 -7.33
C PRO A 62 -7.49 -14.84 -7.35
N VAL A 63 -6.83 -14.61 -8.50
CA VAL A 63 -5.89 -13.47 -8.66
C VAL A 63 -6.57 -12.10 -8.45
N CYS A 64 -7.88 -11.99 -8.70
CA CYS A 64 -8.63 -10.76 -8.41
C CYS A 64 -8.76 -10.46 -6.91
N ALA A 65 -8.50 -11.41 -6.02
CA ALA A 65 -8.67 -11.23 -4.59
C ALA A 65 -7.49 -10.46 -4.01
N SER A 66 -7.74 -9.22 -3.61
CA SER A 66 -6.78 -8.44 -2.83
C SER A 66 -6.95 -8.75 -1.33
N TRP A 67 -5.84 -9.02 -0.65
CA TRP A 67 -5.85 -9.42 0.75
C TRP A 67 -4.57 -8.99 1.46
N GLY A 68 -4.62 -8.93 2.78
CA GLY A 68 -3.47 -8.69 3.64
C GLY A 68 -3.61 -9.46 4.96
N TYR A 69 -2.49 -9.68 5.65
CA TYR A 69 -2.51 -10.25 7.00
C TYR A 69 -2.13 -9.16 8.01
N LEU A 70 -3.03 -8.85 8.95
CA LEU A 70 -2.77 -7.89 10.02
C LEU A 70 -2.42 -8.62 11.31
N ARG A 71 -1.34 -8.18 11.97
CA ARG A 71 -0.92 -8.69 13.28
C ARG A 71 -0.24 -7.60 14.10
N HIS A 72 -0.75 -7.29 15.29
CA HIS A 72 -0.15 -6.30 16.20
C HIS A 72 0.16 -4.96 15.51
N ASN A 73 -0.81 -4.41 14.75
CA ASN A 73 -0.67 -3.20 13.93
C ASN A 73 0.34 -3.26 12.77
N GLN A 74 0.90 -4.43 12.49
CA GLN A 74 1.71 -4.67 11.31
C GLN A 74 0.85 -5.24 10.19
N SER A 75 1.02 -4.71 8.99
CA SER A 75 0.55 -5.34 7.76
C SER A 75 1.65 -6.22 7.20
N LEU A 76 1.30 -7.48 6.96
CA LEU A 76 2.21 -8.53 6.53
C LEU A 76 1.79 -8.99 5.14
N THR A 77 2.69 -8.80 4.17
CA THR A 77 2.48 -9.22 2.78
C THR A 77 3.51 -10.27 2.41
N PRO A 78 3.11 -11.47 1.94
CA PRO A 78 4.07 -12.53 1.64
C PRO A 78 4.90 -12.13 0.42
N GLN A 79 6.21 -12.24 0.56
CA GLN A 79 7.17 -12.10 -0.52
C GLN A 79 7.49 -13.49 -1.06
N TRP A 80 7.37 -13.62 -2.38
CA TRP A 80 7.56 -14.88 -3.07
C TRP A 80 8.75 -14.77 -4.00
N ILE A 81 9.58 -15.81 -3.99
CA ILE A 81 10.73 -15.93 -4.88
C ILE A 81 10.29 -16.82 -6.04
N GLU A 82 10.47 -16.32 -7.27
CA GLU A 82 10.29 -17.12 -8.47
C GLU A 82 11.64 -17.71 -8.90
N GLU A 83 11.70 -19.04 -8.97
CA GLU A 83 12.89 -19.78 -9.39
C GLU A 83 12.60 -20.58 -10.67
N GLY A 84 13.61 -20.74 -11.52
CA GLY A 84 13.51 -21.51 -12.77
C GLY A 84 12.91 -20.70 -13.94
N LYS A 85 12.69 -21.38 -15.07
CA LYS A 85 12.15 -20.78 -16.31
C LYS A 85 11.09 -21.67 -16.95
N GLY A 86 10.14 -21.05 -17.66
CA GLY A 86 9.10 -21.74 -18.41
C GLY A 86 8.27 -22.70 -17.52
N ARG A 87 8.12 -23.95 -17.96
CA ARG A 87 7.36 -24.99 -17.23
C ARG A 87 7.99 -25.41 -15.90
N ASN A 88 9.27 -25.08 -15.67
CA ASN A 88 9.97 -25.37 -14.43
C ASN A 88 9.92 -24.21 -13.43
N ARG A 89 9.14 -23.16 -13.71
CA ARG A 89 8.98 -22.04 -12.79
C ARG A 89 8.32 -22.52 -11.50
N ARG A 90 8.99 -22.28 -10.37
CA ARG A 90 8.50 -22.57 -9.02
C ARG A 90 8.40 -21.28 -8.25
N ARG A 91 7.36 -21.17 -7.42
CA ARG A 91 7.17 -20.05 -6.50
C ARG A 91 7.40 -20.58 -5.10
N THR A 92 8.46 -20.12 -4.45
CA THR A 92 8.79 -20.48 -3.07
C THR A 92 8.53 -19.28 -2.18
N TYR A 93 8.03 -19.54 -0.97
CA TYR A 93 7.85 -18.49 0.01
C TYR A 93 9.23 -18.00 0.46
N GLY A 94 9.48 -16.69 0.36
CA GLY A 94 10.74 -16.08 0.80
C GLY A 94 10.62 -15.54 2.22
N ALA A 95 9.87 -14.46 2.37
CA ALA A 95 9.78 -13.71 3.62
C ALA A 95 8.44 -12.96 3.73
N TRP A 96 8.21 -12.31 4.87
CA TRP A 96 7.16 -11.31 5.01
C TRP A 96 7.75 -9.93 4.72
N SER A 97 7.09 -9.13 3.88
CA SER A 97 7.22 -7.68 3.97
C SER A 97 6.36 -7.20 5.13
N VAL A 98 6.92 -6.30 5.94
CA VAL A 98 6.30 -5.79 7.16
C VAL A 98 6.14 -4.28 7.02
N THR A 99 4.89 -3.82 7.00
CA THR A 99 4.56 -2.40 7.11
C THR A 99 4.01 -2.16 8.50
N GLU A 100 4.65 -1.28 9.26
CA GLU A 100 4.13 -0.86 10.55
C GLU A 100 3.08 0.23 10.34
N SER A 101 1.99 0.14 11.08
CA SER A 101 0.97 1.18 11.06
C SER A 101 0.45 1.49 12.44
N VAL A 102 -0.17 2.66 12.57
CA VAL A 102 -0.77 3.14 13.80
C VAL A 102 -2.12 3.75 13.44
N LEU A 103 -3.19 3.29 14.09
CA LEU A 103 -4.49 3.96 14.04
C LEU A 103 -4.55 5.07 15.07
N VAL A 104 -5.25 6.16 14.75
CA VAL A 104 -5.43 7.33 15.61
C VAL A 104 -6.92 7.68 15.63
N SER A 105 -7.49 7.73 16.84
CA SER A 105 -8.90 8.10 17.05
C SER A 105 -9.25 9.44 16.41
N GLY A 106 -10.52 9.60 16.05
CA GLY A 106 -11.10 10.79 15.41
C GLY A 106 -12.13 10.38 14.36
N ASP A 107 -12.70 11.37 13.68
CA ASP A 107 -13.63 11.17 12.57
C ASP A 107 -13.13 11.90 11.30
N PRO A 108 -12.54 11.19 10.32
CA PRO A 108 -12.28 9.75 10.31
C PRO A 108 -11.12 9.35 11.25
N VAL A 109 -11.00 8.04 11.50
CA VAL A 109 -9.77 7.47 12.08
C VAL A 109 -8.64 7.64 11.08
N ILE A 110 -7.45 8.02 11.54
CA ILE A 110 -6.27 8.14 10.67
C ILE A 110 -5.38 6.92 10.88
N ARG A 111 -5.01 6.25 9.78
CA ARG A 111 -3.96 5.25 9.74
C ARG A 111 -2.68 5.89 9.22
N GLN A 112 -1.65 5.91 10.04
CA GLN A 112 -0.28 6.28 9.64
C GLN A 112 0.51 5.01 9.38
N SER A 113 1.16 4.87 8.22
CA SER A 113 2.07 3.76 7.88
C SER A 113 3.48 4.25 7.61
N ASN A 114 4.48 3.42 7.85
CA ASN A 114 5.88 3.68 7.47
C ASN A 114 6.22 3.23 6.03
N ASP A 115 5.20 2.80 5.28
CA ASP A 115 5.30 2.43 3.88
C ASP A 115 4.20 3.14 3.11
N CYS A 116 4.62 3.86 2.06
CA CYS A 116 3.76 4.59 1.14
C CYS A 116 3.39 3.77 -0.10
N SER A 117 3.97 2.57 -0.25
CA SER A 117 3.59 1.62 -1.29
C SER A 117 2.12 1.30 -1.15
N LEU A 118 1.34 1.50 -2.22
CA LEU A 118 -0.07 1.16 -2.17
C LEU A 118 -0.21 -0.34 -1.89
N ALA A 119 -0.91 -0.70 -0.82
CA ALA A 119 -1.41 -2.08 -0.66
C ALA A 119 -2.31 -2.49 -1.86
N ALA A 120 -2.77 -1.53 -2.66
CA ALA A 120 -3.51 -1.73 -3.89
C ALA A 120 -2.63 -1.90 -5.15
N GLU A 121 -1.31 -1.65 -5.12
CA GLU A 121 -0.44 -1.88 -6.29
C GLU A 121 0.20 -3.27 -6.29
N SER A 122 0.14 -4.01 -5.18
CA SER A 122 0.57 -5.41 -5.16
C SER A 122 -0.33 -6.35 -5.98
N VAL A 123 -1.43 -5.86 -6.56
CA VAL A 123 -2.30 -6.64 -7.47
C VAL A 123 -1.91 -6.55 -8.95
N ALA A 124 -0.91 -5.75 -9.34
CA ALA A 124 -0.58 -5.54 -10.75
C ALA A 124 0.90 -5.73 -11.10
N SER A 125 1.64 -6.58 -10.37
CA SER A 125 2.86 -7.15 -10.95
C SER A 125 2.46 -8.25 -11.93
N ASP A 126 1.95 -7.82 -13.09
CA ASP A 126 1.85 -8.65 -14.28
C ASP A 126 3.25 -9.22 -14.56
N GLY A 127 3.35 -10.55 -14.55
CA GLY A 127 4.59 -11.29 -14.83
C GLY A 127 5.06 -11.21 -16.28
N ASN A 128 4.97 -10.05 -16.92
CA ASN A 128 5.46 -9.79 -18.28
C ASN A 128 6.67 -8.85 -18.25
N ALA A 129 7.75 -9.28 -17.61
CA ALA A 129 9.08 -8.78 -17.93
C ALA A 129 9.75 -9.79 -18.88
N GLU A 130 9.54 -9.64 -20.19
CA GLU A 130 10.39 -10.26 -21.22
C GLU A 130 11.75 -9.56 -21.20
N GLY A 131 12.58 -9.92 -20.19
CA GLY A 131 13.95 -9.47 -20.08
C GLY A 131 14.88 -10.27 -20.98
N ALA A 132 15.63 -9.56 -21.83
CA ALA A 132 16.71 -10.07 -22.66
C ALA A 132 17.70 -10.97 -21.88
N PRO A 133 18.34 -11.95 -22.54
CA PRO A 133 19.24 -12.88 -21.87
C PRO A 133 20.45 -12.16 -21.23
N PRO A 134 20.83 -12.51 -19.99
CA PRO A 134 22.02 -11.96 -19.35
C PRO A 134 23.29 -12.52 -20.00
N ASP A 135 24.23 -11.62 -20.29
CA ASP A 135 25.58 -11.95 -20.74
C ASP A 135 26.34 -12.70 -19.62
N SER A 136 26.96 -13.82 -19.96
CA SER A 136 27.38 -14.88 -19.03
C SER A 136 28.86 -14.78 -18.60
N SER A 137 29.44 -13.58 -18.57
CA SER A 137 30.87 -13.40 -18.38
C SER A 137 31.22 -12.36 -17.29
N VAL A 138 30.97 -12.70 -16.02
CA VAL A 138 31.49 -11.93 -14.88
C VAL A 138 32.39 -12.82 -14.00
N PRO A 139 33.68 -12.48 -13.83
CA PRO A 139 34.59 -13.24 -12.98
C PRO A 139 34.25 -13.09 -11.49
N ALA A 140 34.59 -14.12 -10.71
CA ALA A 140 34.41 -14.18 -9.26
C ALA A 140 35.15 -13.02 -8.57
N ARG A 141 34.37 -12.07 -8.04
CA ARG A 141 34.84 -10.90 -7.31
C ARG A 141 34.75 -11.18 -5.80
N GLU A 142 35.77 -10.80 -5.04
CA GLU A 142 35.82 -10.90 -3.58
C GLU A 142 34.52 -10.42 -2.93
N VAL A 143 33.96 -11.28 -2.07
CA VAL A 143 32.76 -11.00 -1.27
C VAL A 143 33.14 -10.02 -0.16
N GLY A 144 33.27 -8.74 -0.52
CA GLY A 144 33.24 -7.66 0.45
C GLY A 144 31.89 -7.68 1.16
N LEU A 145 31.89 -7.47 2.49
CA LEU A 145 30.67 -7.28 3.26
C LEU A 145 29.76 -6.27 2.54
N PRO A 146 28.47 -6.58 2.33
CA PRO A 146 27.57 -5.67 1.64
C PRO A 146 27.58 -4.33 2.37
N ALA A 147 27.73 -3.24 1.61
CA ALA A 147 27.59 -1.89 2.15
C ALA A 147 26.29 -1.82 2.98
N PRO A 148 26.27 -1.10 4.11
CA PRO A 148 25.03 -0.93 4.87
C PRO A 148 23.98 -0.42 3.90
N ILE A 149 22.90 -1.20 3.78
CA ILE A 149 21.76 -0.86 2.94
C ILE A 149 21.30 0.50 3.42
N GLN A 150 21.51 1.55 2.62
CA GLN A 150 20.96 2.88 2.92
C GLN A 150 19.48 2.67 3.14
N GLN A 151 19.02 2.87 4.38
CA GLN A 151 17.61 2.73 4.66
C GLN A 151 16.90 3.75 3.77
N PRO A 152 16.00 3.32 2.88
CA PRO A 152 15.29 4.25 2.03
C PRO A 152 14.61 5.28 2.92
N HIS A 153 14.58 6.53 2.46
CA HIS A 153 13.89 7.61 3.18
C HIS A 153 12.49 7.14 3.58
N VAL A 154 12.26 6.93 4.88
CA VAL A 154 11.00 6.41 5.39
C VAL A 154 10.01 7.57 5.41
N ASN A 155 9.27 7.73 4.32
CA ASN A 155 8.12 8.61 4.29
C ASN A 155 6.95 7.92 5.00
N PHE A 156 6.30 8.63 5.90
CA PHE A 156 5.04 8.21 6.49
C PHE A 156 3.90 8.62 5.59
N CYS A 157 2.97 7.69 5.37
CA CYS A 157 1.76 7.91 4.60
C CYS A 157 0.51 7.84 5.47
N TYR A 158 -0.55 8.51 5.01
CA TYR A 158 -1.80 8.64 5.73
C TYR A 158 -2.98 8.10 4.93
N GLU A 159 -3.77 7.26 5.57
CA GLU A 159 -5.06 6.78 5.09
C GLU A 159 -6.14 7.14 6.10
N ALA A 160 -7.32 7.43 5.61
CA ALA A 160 -8.51 7.59 6.43
C ALA A 160 -9.23 6.25 6.53
N VAL A 161 -9.78 5.97 7.71
CA VAL A 161 -10.50 4.75 8.04
C VAL A 161 -11.83 5.13 8.67
N ARG A 162 -12.91 4.53 8.16
CA ARG A 162 -14.24 4.57 8.77
C ARG A 162 -14.66 3.14 9.10
N ALA A 163 -14.64 2.79 10.38
CA ALA A 163 -15.11 1.48 10.83
C ALA A 163 -16.59 1.30 10.50
N THR A 164 -16.95 0.14 9.97
CA THR A 164 -18.32 -0.24 9.61
C THR A 164 -18.82 -1.45 10.39
N ALA A 165 -17.90 -2.22 11.00
CA ALA A 165 -18.23 -3.28 11.95
C ALA A 165 -17.13 -3.45 13.00
N PHE A 166 -17.53 -3.97 14.16
CA PHE A 166 -16.65 -4.30 15.28
C PHE A 166 -16.96 -5.71 15.80
N ASP A 167 -15.99 -6.38 16.42
CA ASP A 167 -16.22 -7.59 17.20
C ASP A 167 -16.64 -7.29 18.66
N GLY A 168 -16.92 -8.34 19.43
CA GLY A 168 -17.31 -8.22 20.84
C GLY A 168 -16.24 -7.65 21.77
N MET A 169 -14.99 -7.49 21.30
CA MET A 169 -13.89 -6.86 22.04
C MET A 169 -13.64 -5.42 21.58
N GLY A 170 -14.47 -4.89 20.66
CA GLY A 170 -14.32 -3.54 20.12
C GLY A 170 -13.23 -3.41 19.04
N SER A 171 -12.71 -4.52 18.51
CA SER A 171 -11.77 -4.47 17.38
C SER A 171 -12.53 -4.26 16.08
N ILE A 172 -12.02 -3.43 15.18
CA ILE A 172 -12.60 -3.20 13.85
C ILE A 172 -12.53 -4.52 13.06
N THR A 173 -13.66 -4.97 12.51
CA THR A 173 -13.77 -6.17 11.66
C THR A 173 -14.27 -5.88 10.25
N ALA A 174 -14.78 -4.67 9.99
CA ALA A 174 -14.99 -4.15 8.65
C ALA A 174 -14.78 -2.64 8.65
N ALA A 175 -14.27 -2.10 7.55
CA ALA A 175 -14.03 -0.68 7.39
C ALA A 175 -14.15 -0.23 5.93
N GLU A 176 -14.40 1.05 5.76
CA GLU A 176 -14.08 1.78 4.55
C GLU A 176 -12.74 2.49 4.71
N THR A 177 -11.91 2.46 3.68
CA THR A 177 -10.62 3.14 3.66
C THR A 177 -10.44 3.96 2.39
N TRP A 178 -9.72 5.07 2.50
CA TRP A 178 -9.34 5.90 1.36
C TRP A 178 -8.05 6.67 1.68
N PRO A 179 -7.26 7.03 0.67
CA PRO A 179 -6.03 7.79 0.89
C PRO A 179 -6.30 9.23 1.28
N VAL A 180 -5.39 9.82 2.05
CA VAL A 180 -5.38 11.25 2.30
C VAL A 180 -4.59 11.95 1.19
N LEU A 181 -5.29 12.68 0.33
CA LEU A 181 -4.72 13.41 -0.78
C LEU A 181 -4.31 14.83 -0.40
N CYS A 182 -3.35 15.36 -1.16
CA CYS A 182 -2.94 16.75 -1.07
C CYS A 182 -4.03 17.72 -1.55
N GLY A 183 -4.88 17.29 -2.47
CA GLY A 183 -5.87 18.12 -3.16
C GLY A 183 -6.67 17.29 -4.17
N PRO A 184 -7.53 17.92 -4.99
CA PRO A 184 -8.15 17.26 -6.14
C PRO A 184 -7.09 16.65 -7.05
N TRP A 185 -7.41 15.56 -7.74
CA TRP A 185 -6.48 14.94 -8.68
C TRP A 185 -6.08 15.93 -9.79
N PRO A 186 -4.79 16.02 -10.14
CA PRO A 186 -4.35 16.91 -11.22
C PRO A 186 -4.96 16.49 -12.56
N LEU A 187 -5.43 17.45 -13.35
CA LEU A 187 -6.04 17.19 -14.65
C LEU A 187 -5.00 16.95 -15.76
N GLU A 188 -3.78 17.45 -15.60
CA GLU A 188 -2.77 17.55 -16.68
C GLU A 188 -1.51 16.72 -16.41
N GLY A 189 -1.65 15.46 -15.99
CA GLY A 189 -0.51 14.54 -15.83
C GLY A 189 0.52 14.98 -14.77
N GLY A 190 0.16 15.96 -13.93
CA GLY A 190 0.96 16.37 -12.78
C GLY A 190 1.04 15.26 -11.73
N ASN A 191 2.14 15.27 -10.99
CA ASN A 191 2.39 14.36 -9.88
C ASN A 191 1.58 14.76 -8.64
N VAL A 192 1.69 16.04 -8.26
CA VAL A 192 0.95 16.64 -7.13
C VAL A 192 -0.07 17.62 -7.69
N THR A 193 -1.20 17.78 -7.00
CA THR A 193 -2.16 18.84 -7.29
C THR A 193 -1.53 20.24 -7.26
N ASP A 194 -2.02 21.17 -8.06
CA ASP A 194 -1.66 22.60 -7.99
C ASP A 194 -2.50 23.40 -6.97
N ARG A 195 -3.52 22.74 -6.42
CA ARG A 195 -4.50 23.32 -5.48
C ARG A 195 -4.53 22.49 -4.20
N PRO A 196 -3.49 22.57 -3.36
CA PRO A 196 -3.47 21.85 -2.11
C PRO A 196 -4.64 22.28 -1.22
N TRP A 197 -5.17 21.35 -0.42
CA TRP A 197 -6.15 21.67 0.60
C TRP A 197 -5.58 22.67 1.61
N GLN A 198 -6.46 23.42 2.27
CA GLN A 198 -6.04 24.40 3.27
C GLN A 198 -5.21 23.74 4.37
N GLY A 199 -4.05 24.33 4.68
CA GLY A 199 -3.12 23.79 5.67
C GLY A 199 -2.22 22.67 5.16
N LEU A 200 -2.22 22.39 3.86
CA LEU A 200 -1.23 21.54 3.21
C LEU A 200 -0.23 22.40 2.41
N SER A 201 0.98 21.90 2.22
CA SER A 201 2.04 22.58 1.49
C SER A 201 2.84 21.58 0.66
N ILE A 202 3.13 21.96 -0.58
CA ILE A 202 3.88 21.14 -1.53
C ILE A 202 5.36 21.50 -1.42
N VAL A 203 6.21 20.49 -1.27
CA VAL A 203 7.67 20.62 -1.17
C VAL A 203 8.30 19.57 -2.09
N GLY A 204 8.80 20.01 -3.25
CA GLY A 204 9.21 19.09 -4.32
C GLY A 204 8.02 18.29 -4.83
N ASP A 205 8.15 16.96 -4.89
CA ASP A 205 7.08 16.04 -5.28
C ASP A 205 6.22 15.56 -4.08
N ASN A 206 6.44 16.11 -2.89
CA ASN A 206 5.75 15.71 -1.67
C ASN A 206 4.74 16.76 -1.22
N CYS A 207 3.68 16.32 -0.55
CA CYS A 207 2.73 17.19 0.12
C CYS A 207 2.71 16.93 1.62
N ASN A 208 2.91 17.97 2.42
CA ASN A 208 2.97 17.89 3.88
C ASN A 208 1.81 18.66 4.48
N ALA A 209 1.25 18.15 5.58
CA ALA A 209 0.33 18.92 6.42
C ALA A 209 1.12 19.88 7.31
N THR A 210 0.54 21.05 7.63
CA THR A 210 1.12 21.99 8.60
C THR A 210 0.63 21.74 10.03
N SER A 211 -0.42 20.93 10.20
CA SER A 211 -0.98 20.55 11.50
C SER A 211 -1.77 19.24 11.40
N GLU A 212 -2.03 18.61 12.54
CA GLU A 212 -2.93 17.44 12.63
C GLU A 212 -4.34 17.80 12.14
N ALA A 213 -4.83 19.00 12.48
CA ALA A 213 -6.13 19.47 12.03
C ALA A 213 -6.23 19.57 10.50
N ALA A 214 -5.17 20.06 9.84
CA ALA A 214 -5.10 20.11 8.39
C ALA A 214 -5.08 18.72 7.76
N LEU A 215 -4.33 17.77 8.35
CA LEU A 215 -4.33 16.37 7.90
C LEU A 215 -5.73 15.74 7.98
N ARG A 216 -6.45 15.96 9.08
CA ARG A 216 -7.82 15.44 9.27
C ARG A 216 -8.82 16.08 8.32
N GLU A 217 -8.69 17.38 8.06
CA GLU A 217 -9.51 18.06 7.06
C GLU A 217 -9.26 17.51 5.66
N ALA A 218 -7.99 17.32 5.28
CA ALA A 218 -7.61 16.70 4.03
C ALA A 218 -8.18 15.28 3.91
N ALA A 219 -8.16 14.50 4.99
CA ALA A 219 -8.74 13.15 5.04
C ALA A 219 -10.24 13.17 4.73
N ARG A 220 -11.00 14.11 5.31
CA ARG A 220 -12.44 14.26 5.03
C ARG A 220 -12.70 14.61 3.57
N ARG A 221 -12.02 15.62 3.04
CA ARG A 221 -12.18 16.07 1.63
C ARG A 221 -11.75 15.02 0.63
N SER A 222 -10.71 14.26 0.93
CA SER A 222 -10.20 13.22 0.02
C SER A 222 -11.26 12.19 -0.31
N ARG A 223 -12.15 11.87 0.65
CA ARG A 223 -13.26 10.92 0.46
C ARG A 223 -14.18 11.28 -0.70
N GLU A 224 -14.34 12.57 -0.99
CA GLU A 224 -15.25 13.08 -2.02
C GLU A 224 -14.69 12.93 -3.43
N VAL A 225 -13.37 12.77 -3.55
CA VAL A 225 -12.65 12.84 -4.83
C VAL A 225 -11.88 11.56 -5.17
N VAL A 226 -11.93 10.54 -4.32
CA VAL A 226 -11.28 9.24 -4.55
C VAL A 226 -12.24 8.07 -4.31
N PRO A 227 -11.98 6.92 -4.95
CA PRO A 227 -12.69 5.69 -4.61
C PRO A 227 -12.48 5.31 -3.14
N VAL A 228 -13.58 4.98 -2.46
CA VAL A 228 -13.58 4.39 -1.13
C VAL A 228 -13.51 2.87 -1.29
N VAL A 229 -12.56 2.24 -0.61
CA VAL A 229 -12.37 0.79 -0.63
C VAL A 229 -13.01 0.19 0.61
N SER A 230 -13.83 -0.84 0.44
CA SER A 230 -14.37 -1.61 1.57
C SER A 230 -13.46 -2.79 1.86
N VAL A 231 -13.17 -3.01 3.14
CA VAL A 231 -12.36 -4.14 3.63
C VAL A 231 -13.05 -4.83 4.79
N HIS A 232 -12.85 -6.13 4.93
CA HIS A 232 -13.34 -6.90 6.07
C HIS A 232 -12.36 -7.99 6.51
N TRP A 233 -12.45 -8.30 7.80
CA TRP A 233 -11.77 -9.41 8.43
C TRP A 233 -12.45 -10.73 8.02
N VAL A 234 -11.64 -11.73 7.69
CA VAL A 234 -12.09 -13.04 7.20
C VAL A 234 -11.91 -14.13 8.26
N ARG A 235 -10.74 -14.19 8.88
CA ARG A 235 -10.39 -15.23 9.88
C ARG A 235 -9.18 -14.86 10.71
N ASP A 236 -9.08 -15.47 11.89
CA ASP A 236 -7.92 -15.39 12.77
C ASP A 236 -6.76 -16.19 12.16
N GLY A 237 -5.53 -15.73 12.40
CA GLY A 237 -4.33 -16.38 11.89
C GLY A 237 -4.23 -16.34 10.35
N TYR A 238 -3.08 -16.78 9.84
CA TYR A 238 -2.81 -16.80 8.39
C TYR A 238 -3.39 -18.05 7.69
N ARG A 239 -3.30 -19.21 8.35
CA ARG A 239 -3.64 -20.53 7.78
C ARG A 239 -4.96 -21.06 8.33
#